data_AF-A0A915U7S9-F1
#
_entry.id   AF-A0A915U7S9-F1
#
_cell.length_a   1.000
_cell.length_b   1.000
_cell.length_c   1.000
_cell.angle_alpha   90.00
_cell.angle_beta   90.00
_cell.angle_gamma   90.00
#
_symmetry.space_group_name_H-M   'P 1'
#
loop_
_entity.id
_entity.type
_entity.pdbx_description
1 polymer ?
#
loop_
_entity_poly.entity_id
_entity_poly.type
_entity_poly.pdbx_seq_one_letter_code
_entity_poly.pdbx_strand_id
1 'polypeptide(L)'
;MTVKGLWSGVLVAAWVASLVVVSARPAQEPAAGQPPMLVPSGVGLPDGPGKDVMVQSCGACHEARRAASARLTKAGWAAVIDSMIGRGAKIAEADVPVVLDYLTANFLGEAAQPININIAPQIDFEAAVGLLRREAAAIVAYRNTHGRFASVDDLKKVPGVDPRKIEARKSVLVVLQ
;
A
#
# COMPACT_ATOMS: atom_id res chain seq x y z
N MET A 1 -27.48 56.55 92.68
CA MET A 1 -26.55 56.19 91.59
C MET A 1 -26.91 54.79 91.12
N THR A 2 -27.13 54.37 89.87
CA THR A 2 -27.32 54.98 88.54
C THR A 2 -27.81 53.82 87.65
N VAL A 3 -29.05 53.89 87.12
CA VAL A 3 -29.44 53.55 85.73
C VAL A 3 -29.38 52.10 85.18
N LYS A 4 -30.58 51.64 84.75
CA LYS A 4 -31.01 50.90 83.52
C LYS A 4 -30.07 49.90 82.81
N GLY A 5 -30.70 48.83 82.30
CA GLY A 5 -30.36 48.31 80.96
C GLY A 5 -30.72 46.84 80.72
N LEU A 6 -31.78 46.60 79.93
CA LEU A 6 -31.96 45.37 79.15
C LEU A 6 -30.75 45.15 78.24
N TRP A 7 -30.41 43.90 77.91
CA TRP A 7 -29.99 43.53 76.55
C TRP A 7 -30.23 42.04 76.27
N SER A 8 -30.94 41.80 75.17
CA SER A 8 -31.11 40.51 74.50
C SER A 8 -29.80 40.08 73.84
N GLY A 9 -29.43 38.80 73.97
CA GLY A 9 -28.31 38.20 73.24
C GLY A 9 -28.79 37.02 72.40
N VAL A 10 -28.91 37.25 71.09
CA VAL A 10 -29.01 36.20 70.05
C VAL A 10 -27.60 35.72 69.76
N LEU A 11 -27.35 34.41 69.69
CA LEU A 11 -26.18 33.87 69.01
C LEU A 11 -26.58 32.78 68.02
N VAL A 12 -26.09 33.03 66.81
CA VAL A 12 -26.38 32.42 65.51
C VAL A 12 -25.63 31.09 65.36
N ALA A 13 -26.31 30.08 64.81
CA ALA A 13 -25.71 28.81 64.42
C ALA A 13 -24.74 29.00 63.25
N ALA A 14 -23.48 28.63 63.44
CA ALA A 14 -22.47 28.62 62.38
C ALA A 14 -22.59 27.32 61.55
N TRP A 15 -22.97 27.45 60.28
CA TRP A 15 -22.83 26.40 59.28
C TRP A 15 -21.45 26.50 58.63
N VAL A 16 -20.63 25.46 58.76
CA VAL A 16 -19.35 25.36 58.04
C VAL A 16 -19.60 24.65 56.72
N ALA A 17 -19.66 25.40 55.61
CA ALA A 17 -19.69 24.84 54.27
C ALA A 17 -18.28 24.39 53.87
N SER A 18 -18.10 23.09 53.63
CA SER A 18 -16.85 22.56 53.06
C SER A 18 -16.80 22.85 51.56
N LEU A 19 -15.85 23.68 51.15
CA LEU A 19 -15.53 23.91 49.74
C LEU A 19 -14.71 22.73 49.21
N VAL A 20 -15.32 21.90 48.36
CA VAL A 20 -14.58 20.97 47.51
C VAL A 20 -13.99 21.78 46.36
N VAL A 21 -12.70 22.09 46.44
CA VAL A 21 -11.96 22.66 45.31
C VAL A 21 -11.76 21.55 44.29
N VAL A 22 -12.58 21.54 43.23
CA VAL A 22 -12.31 20.75 42.03
C VAL A 22 -11.16 21.44 41.30
N SER A 23 -9.94 20.95 41.51
CA SER A 23 -8.79 21.36 40.70
C SER A 23 -9.02 20.92 39.26
N ALA A 24 -9.28 21.88 38.37
CA ALA A 24 -9.20 21.66 36.94
C ALA A 24 -7.77 21.23 36.59
N ARG A 25 -7.61 20.02 36.05
CA ARG A 25 -6.34 19.58 35.48
C ARG A 25 -6.08 20.47 34.25
N PRO A 26 -4.89 21.09 34.13
CA PRO A 26 -4.59 21.86 32.92
C PRO A 26 -4.65 20.92 31.72
N ALA A 27 -5.18 21.43 30.60
CA ALA A 27 -5.16 20.72 29.33
C ALA A 27 -3.70 20.33 29.03
N GLN A 28 -3.48 19.03 28.88
CA GLN A 28 -2.15 18.50 28.61
C GLN A 28 -1.78 18.87 27.18
N GLU A 29 -0.80 19.77 27.02
CA GLU A 29 -0.16 20.04 25.74
C GLU A 29 0.32 18.71 25.13
N PRO A 30 0.10 18.47 23.83
CA PRO A 30 0.59 17.25 23.19
C PRO A 30 2.11 17.18 23.37
N ALA A 31 2.58 16.07 23.91
CA ALA A 31 3.98 15.86 24.22
C ALA A 31 4.86 16.13 22.99
N ALA A 32 5.78 17.09 23.12
CA ALA A 32 6.89 17.28 22.19
C ALA A 32 7.70 15.97 22.16
N GLY A 33 7.52 15.17 21.10
CA GLY A 33 8.16 13.87 20.98
C GLY A 33 7.33 12.79 20.28
N GLN A 34 6.04 13.01 20.00
CA GLN A 34 5.31 12.15 19.06
C GLN A 34 5.90 12.38 17.66
N PRO A 35 6.47 11.37 16.97
CA PRO A 35 6.77 11.51 15.55
C PRO A 35 5.47 11.92 14.84
N PRO A 36 5.50 12.87 13.90
CA PRO A 36 4.29 13.32 13.25
C PRO A 36 3.59 12.09 12.68
N MET A 37 2.31 11.92 13.01
CA MET A 37 1.45 11.00 12.27
C MET A 37 1.67 11.33 10.80
N LEU A 38 2.07 10.35 9.99
CA LEU A 38 2.29 10.55 8.56
C LEU A 38 1.01 11.14 7.99
N VAL A 39 1.02 12.43 7.67
CA VAL A 39 -0.10 13.08 7.00
C VAL A 39 -0.13 12.49 5.60
N PRO A 40 -1.20 11.78 5.20
CA PRO A 40 -1.29 11.22 3.86
C PRO A 40 -1.08 12.34 2.85
N SER A 41 0.04 12.27 2.11
CA SER A 41 0.49 13.36 1.23
C SER A 41 0.35 12.94 -0.22
N GLY A 42 -0.40 13.72 -0.98
CA GLY A 42 -0.61 13.54 -2.42
C GLY A 42 0.35 14.31 -3.32
N VAL A 43 1.42 14.87 -2.76
CA VAL A 43 2.41 15.67 -3.50
C VAL A 43 3.08 14.78 -4.56
N GLY A 44 3.07 15.25 -5.81
CA GLY A 44 3.64 14.53 -6.95
C GLY A 44 2.75 13.46 -7.57
N LEU A 45 1.50 13.31 -7.12
CA LEU A 45 0.49 12.49 -7.78
C LEU A 45 -0.36 13.33 -8.75
N PRO A 46 -0.75 12.81 -9.93
CA PRO A 46 -1.61 13.53 -10.87
C PRO A 46 -2.94 13.96 -10.24
N ASP A 47 -3.39 15.17 -10.52
CA ASP A 47 -4.71 15.63 -10.08
C ASP A 47 -5.83 14.90 -10.83
N GLY A 48 -6.92 14.59 -10.14
CA GLY A 48 -8.06 13.89 -10.73
C GLY A 48 -9.03 13.33 -9.70
N PRO A 49 -10.20 12.86 -10.16
CA PRO A 49 -11.22 12.26 -9.28
C PRO A 49 -10.64 11.03 -8.56
N GLY A 50 -10.88 10.93 -7.26
CA GLY A 50 -10.40 9.81 -6.43
C GLY A 50 -8.96 9.94 -5.93
N LYS A 51 -8.24 11.03 -6.26
CA LYS A 51 -6.89 11.28 -5.73
C LYS A 51 -6.89 11.37 -4.21
N ASP A 52 -7.80 12.12 -3.64
CA ASP A 52 -7.97 12.31 -2.20
C ASP A 52 -8.23 10.99 -1.48
N VAL A 53 -9.16 10.19 -2.02
CA VAL A 53 -9.47 8.85 -1.50
C VAL A 53 -8.25 7.92 -1.60
N MET A 54 -7.53 7.94 -2.73
CA MET A 54 -6.29 7.17 -2.91
C MET A 54 -5.20 7.59 -1.92
N VAL A 55 -5.00 8.89 -1.73
CA VAL A 55 -4.01 9.42 -0.79
C VAL A 55 -4.37 9.01 0.63
N GLN A 56 -5.63 9.16 1.04
CA GLN A 56 -6.09 8.77 2.36
C GLN A 56 -5.94 7.26 2.60
N SER A 57 -6.29 6.45 1.61
CA SER A 57 -6.31 4.98 1.69
C SER A 57 -4.91 4.37 1.65
N CYS A 58 -4.03 4.88 0.79
CA CYS A 58 -2.69 4.33 0.57
C CYS A 58 -1.59 5.05 1.35
N GLY A 59 -1.82 6.32 1.73
CA GLY A 59 -0.88 7.17 2.43
C GLY A 59 -0.80 6.96 3.95
N ALA A 60 -1.65 6.09 4.51
CA ALA A 60 -1.72 5.84 5.95
C ALA A 60 -0.52 5.05 6.50
N CYS A 61 0.19 4.28 5.66
CA CYS A 61 1.29 3.42 6.10
C CYS A 61 2.63 3.69 5.39
N HIS A 62 2.62 4.22 4.17
CA HIS A 62 3.80 4.65 3.41
C HIS A 62 3.41 5.77 2.45
N GLU A 63 4.37 6.43 1.80
CA GLU A 63 4.05 7.51 0.86
C GLU A 63 3.16 7.02 -0.29
N ALA A 64 2.04 7.72 -0.53
CA ALA A 64 1.11 7.39 -1.61
C ALA A 64 1.78 7.53 -3.00
N ARG A 65 2.77 8.43 -3.13
CA ARG A 65 3.55 8.64 -4.36
C ARG A 65 4.25 7.37 -4.86
N ARG A 66 4.46 6.36 -4.00
CA ARG A 66 5.05 5.08 -4.42
C ARG A 66 4.27 4.41 -5.54
N ALA A 67 2.96 4.65 -5.63
CA ALA A 67 2.13 4.21 -6.75
C ALA A 67 2.60 4.78 -8.10
N ALA A 68 3.14 6.00 -8.13
CA ALA A 68 3.60 6.65 -9.36
C ALA A 68 4.81 5.95 -10.00
N SER A 69 5.55 5.13 -9.24
CA SER A 69 6.68 4.34 -9.74
C SER A 69 6.27 3.04 -10.40
N ALA A 70 5.01 2.63 -10.30
CA ALA A 70 4.49 1.41 -10.92
C ALA A 70 3.64 1.73 -12.15
N ARG A 71 3.62 0.79 -13.10
CA ARG A 71 2.70 0.75 -14.23
C ARG A 71 2.14 -0.65 -14.29
N LEU A 72 0.87 -0.80 -13.94
CA LEU A 72 0.21 -2.10 -13.81
C LEU A 72 -1.09 -2.10 -14.61
N THR A 73 -1.51 -3.29 -15.03
CA THR A 73 -2.86 -3.48 -15.58
C THR A 73 -3.92 -3.22 -14.50
N LYS A 74 -5.20 -3.07 -14.88
CA LYS A 74 -6.31 -2.99 -13.92
C LYS A 74 -6.31 -4.16 -12.95
N ALA A 75 -6.09 -5.38 -13.44
CA ALA A 75 -5.98 -6.56 -12.60
C ALA A 75 -4.76 -6.50 -11.66
N GLY A 76 -3.61 -6.00 -12.14
CA GLY A 76 -2.43 -5.79 -11.31
C GLY A 76 -2.65 -4.78 -10.18
N TRP A 77 -3.34 -3.68 -10.46
CA TRP A 77 -3.70 -2.69 -9.44
C TRP A 77 -4.70 -3.24 -8.41
N ALA A 78 -5.70 -4.00 -8.85
CA ALA A 78 -6.62 -4.69 -7.94
C ALA A 78 -5.86 -5.62 -6.98
N ALA A 79 -4.94 -6.44 -7.50
CA ALA A 79 -4.12 -7.32 -6.68
C ALA A 79 -3.22 -6.56 -5.67
N VAL A 80 -2.74 -5.35 -6.02
CA VAL A 80 -2.02 -4.49 -5.08
C VAL A 80 -2.94 -4.00 -3.96
N ILE A 81 -4.15 -3.53 -4.28
CA ILE A 81 -5.14 -3.12 -3.29
C ILE A 81 -5.43 -4.27 -2.33
N ASP A 82 -5.71 -5.46 -2.85
CA ASP A 82 -5.97 -6.66 -2.06
C ASP A 82 -4.78 -7.02 -1.16
N SER A 83 -3.55 -6.95 -1.69
CA SER A 83 -2.35 -7.20 -0.90
C SER A 83 -2.17 -6.20 0.24
N MET A 84 -2.51 -4.92 0.02
CA MET A 84 -2.41 -3.89 1.06
C MET A 84 -3.49 -4.06 2.12
N ILE A 85 -4.72 -4.39 1.74
CA ILE A 85 -5.80 -4.72 2.69
C ILE A 85 -5.40 -5.94 3.53
N GLY A 86 -4.87 -7.00 2.91
CA GLY A 86 -4.36 -8.18 3.60
C GLY A 86 -3.20 -7.90 4.56
N ARG A 87 -2.45 -6.80 4.33
CA ARG A 87 -1.38 -6.32 5.23
C ARG A 87 -1.88 -5.33 6.29
N GLY A 88 -3.17 -5.00 6.32
CA GLY A 88 -3.79 -4.15 7.32
C GLY A 88 -4.20 -2.74 6.85
N ALA A 89 -4.13 -2.44 5.55
CA ALA A 89 -4.68 -1.19 5.03
C ALA A 89 -6.20 -1.16 5.24
N LYS A 90 -6.70 -0.07 5.83
CA LYS A 90 -8.13 0.12 6.12
C LYS A 90 -8.77 0.92 4.99
N ILE A 91 -9.12 0.23 3.91
CA ILE A 91 -9.83 0.81 2.76
C ILE A 91 -11.28 0.35 2.84
N ALA A 92 -12.25 1.28 2.80
CA ALA A 92 -13.65 0.90 2.79
C ALA A 92 -13.99 0.21 1.45
N GLU A 93 -14.91 -0.76 1.48
CA GLU A 93 -15.30 -1.52 0.26
C GLU A 93 -15.81 -0.59 -0.86
N ALA A 94 -16.53 0.48 -0.50
CA ALA A 94 -17.01 1.49 -1.43
C ALA A 94 -15.88 2.34 -2.06
N ASP A 95 -14.73 2.46 -1.40
CA ASP A 95 -13.59 3.26 -1.85
C ASP A 95 -12.67 2.46 -2.79
N VAL A 96 -12.68 1.13 -2.71
CA VAL A 96 -11.90 0.24 -3.60
C VAL A 96 -12.07 0.57 -5.09
N PRO A 97 -13.30 0.66 -5.64
CA PRO A 97 -13.47 1.00 -7.05
C PRO A 97 -12.95 2.42 -7.38
N VAL A 98 -13.12 3.39 -6.47
CA VAL A 98 -12.63 4.77 -6.66
C VAL A 98 -11.09 4.80 -6.75
N VAL A 99 -10.42 4.11 -5.82
CA VAL A 99 -8.95 4.00 -5.81
C VAL A 99 -8.46 3.25 -7.05
N LEU A 100 -9.12 2.15 -7.43
CA LEU A 100 -8.76 1.37 -8.61
C LEU A 100 -8.90 2.18 -9.90
N ASP A 101 -9.99 2.94 -10.04
CA ASP A 101 -10.23 3.78 -11.21
C ASP A 101 -9.21 4.94 -11.27
N TYR A 102 -8.86 5.55 -10.15
CA TYR A 102 -7.78 6.55 -10.11
C TYR A 102 -6.42 5.96 -10.49
N LEU A 103 -6.05 4.80 -9.95
CA LEU A 103 -4.78 4.13 -10.25
C LEU A 103 -4.69 3.71 -11.72
N THR A 104 -5.80 3.22 -12.29
CA THR A 104 -5.85 2.84 -13.71
C THR A 104 -5.90 4.05 -14.63
N ALA A 105 -6.59 5.13 -14.29
CA ALA A 105 -6.58 6.34 -15.11
C ALA A 105 -5.19 6.98 -15.22
N ASN A 106 -4.39 6.90 -14.15
CA ASN A 106 -3.13 7.64 -14.05
C ASN A 106 -1.87 6.78 -14.21
N PHE A 107 -1.95 5.48 -13.92
CA PHE A 107 -0.80 4.57 -13.87
C PHE A 107 -1.08 3.22 -14.56
N LEU A 108 -1.92 3.20 -15.59
CA LEU A 108 -2.10 2.01 -16.42
C LEU A 108 -0.77 1.64 -17.07
N GLY A 109 -0.34 0.41 -16.83
CA GLY A 109 0.68 -0.25 -17.63
C GLY A 109 0.02 -1.11 -18.70
N GLU A 110 0.77 -1.37 -19.76
CA GLU A 110 0.42 -2.42 -20.71
C GLU A 110 0.58 -3.78 -20.02
N ALA A 111 -0.31 -4.72 -20.34
CA ALA A 111 -0.08 -6.11 -19.99
C ALA A 111 1.23 -6.55 -20.66
N ALA A 112 2.11 -7.22 -19.91
CA ALA A 112 3.33 -7.77 -20.49
C ALA A 112 2.93 -8.64 -21.69
N GLN A 113 3.37 -8.25 -22.88
CA GLN A 113 3.06 -8.98 -24.10
C GLN A 113 3.68 -10.38 -23.98
N PRO A 114 2.92 -11.45 -24.29
CA PRO A 114 3.47 -12.78 -24.27
C PRO A 114 4.66 -12.88 -25.22
N ILE A 115 5.75 -13.50 -24.76
CA ILE A 115 6.95 -13.67 -25.58
C ILE A 115 6.91 -15.05 -26.27
N ASN A 116 7.24 -15.07 -27.56
CA ASN A 116 7.33 -16.32 -28.30
C ASN A 116 8.68 -17.00 -28.04
N ILE A 117 8.64 -18.19 -27.41
CA ILE A 117 9.83 -18.91 -26.95
C ILE A 117 10.80 -19.29 -28.09
N ASN A 118 10.30 -19.38 -29.33
CA ASN A 118 11.08 -19.80 -30.49
C ASN A 118 11.78 -18.65 -31.23
N ILE A 119 11.43 -17.39 -30.95
CA ILE A 119 12.02 -16.22 -31.62
C ILE A 119 12.53 -15.15 -30.65
N ALA A 120 11.98 -15.10 -29.43
CA ALA A 120 12.33 -14.07 -28.45
C ALA A 120 13.85 -14.03 -28.21
N PRO A 121 14.48 -12.85 -28.24
CA PRO A 121 15.88 -12.69 -27.85
C PRO A 121 16.09 -13.04 -26.38
N GLN A 122 17.36 -13.24 -26.01
CA GLN A 122 17.76 -13.56 -24.63
C GLN A 122 17.20 -12.56 -23.61
N ILE A 123 17.27 -11.25 -23.93
CA ILE A 123 16.84 -10.17 -23.03
C ILE A 123 15.37 -10.28 -22.65
N ASP A 124 14.52 -10.80 -23.54
CA ASP A 124 13.10 -10.96 -23.28
C ASP A 124 12.84 -12.05 -22.23
N PHE A 125 13.62 -13.13 -22.23
CA PHE A 125 13.54 -14.15 -21.18
C PHE A 125 14.06 -13.63 -19.84
N GLU A 126 15.11 -12.81 -19.84
CA GLU A 126 15.59 -12.15 -18.61
C GLU A 126 14.49 -11.26 -18.02
N ALA A 127 13.85 -10.42 -18.84
CA ALA A 127 12.83 -9.47 -18.42
C ALA A 127 11.49 -10.12 -18.04
N ALA A 128 10.97 -11.02 -18.88
CA ALA A 128 9.64 -11.60 -18.69
C ALA A 128 9.61 -12.70 -17.64
N VAL A 129 10.68 -13.49 -17.54
CA VAL A 129 10.73 -14.69 -16.70
C VAL A 129 11.60 -14.50 -15.45
N GLY A 130 12.50 -13.51 -15.43
CA GLY A 130 13.48 -13.34 -14.35
C GLY A 130 14.60 -14.38 -14.42
N LEU A 131 14.94 -14.83 -15.64
CA LEU A 131 16.08 -15.70 -15.88
C LEU A 131 17.40 -14.91 -15.77
N LEU A 132 18.44 -15.57 -15.30
CA LEU A 132 19.80 -15.06 -15.40
C LEU A 132 20.27 -15.10 -16.85
N ARG A 133 21.20 -14.22 -17.21
CA ARG A 133 21.83 -14.18 -18.55
C ARG A 133 22.22 -15.56 -19.07
N ARG A 134 22.86 -16.38 -18.23
CA ARG A 134 23.28 -17.75 -18.58
C ARG A 134 22.11 -18.70 -18.85
N GLU A 135 21.02 -18.57 -18.11
CA GLU A 135 19.82 -19.41 -18.25
C GLU A 135 19.09 -19.05 -19.56
N ALA A 136 18.89 -17.75 -19.81
CA ALA A 136 18.29 -17.26 -21.04
C ALA A 136 19.16 -17.59 -22.28
N ALA A 137 20.48 -17.46 -22.17
CA ALA A 137 21.41 -17.85 -23.23
C ALA A 137 21.32 -19.34 -23.54
N ALA A 138 21.19 -20.19 -22.51
CA ALA A 138 21.01 -21.63 -22.68
C ALA A 138 19.73 -21.96 -23.46
N ILE A 139 18.62 -21.25 -23.22
CA ILE A 139 17.37 -21.44 -23.98
C ILE A 139 17.57 -21.13 -25.47
N VAL A 140 18.20 -19.98 -25.78
CA VAL A 140 18.46 -19.57 -27.16
C VAL A 140 19.42 -20.55 -27.85
N ALA A 141 20.48 -21.00 -27.16
CA ALA A 141 21.41 -21.99 -27.69
C ALA A 141 20.72 -23.35 -27.92
N TYR A 142 19.86 -23.77 -27.00
CA TYR A 142 19.13 -25.03 -27.09
C TYR A 142 18.20 -25.05 -28.31
N ARG A 143 17.39 -24.01 -28.53
CA ARG A 143 16.51 -23.97 -29.73
C ARG A 143 17.28 -23.93 -31.05
N ASN A 144 18.48 -23.36 -31.06
CA ASN A 144 19.32 -23.31 -32.25
C ASN A 144 19.98 -24.65 -32.58
N THR A 145 20.19 -25.52 -31.59
CA THR A 145 20.91 -26.80 -31.73
C THR A 145 19.97 -28.01 -31.76
N HIS A 146 18.83 -27.94 -31.09
CA HIS A 146 17.85 -29.03 -30.95
C HIS A 146 16.56 -28.77 -31.75
N GLY A 147 16.43 -27.58 -32.36
CA GLY A 147 15.23 -27.16 -33.05
C GLY A 147 14.22 -26.42 -32.16
N ARG A 148 13.12 -25.99 -32.77
CA ARG A 148 12.06 -25.21 -32.11
C ARG A 148 11.41 -26.04 -30.98
N PHE A 149 11.08 -25.37 -29.88
CA PHE A 149 10.25 -25.92 -28.82
C PHE A 149 8.81 -26.09 -29.30
N ALA A 150 8.19 -27.23 -28.99
CA ALA A 150 6.79 -27.51 -29.35
C ALA A 150 5.82 -26.99 -28.29
N SER A 151 6.29 -26.86 -27.04
CA SER A 151 5.51 -26.39 -25.90
C SER A 151 6.37 -25.56 -24.95
N VAL A 152 5.74 -24.73 -24.11
CA VAL A 152 6.45 -24.00 -23.04
C VAL A 152 7.10 -24.96 -22.05
N ASP A 153 6.51 -26.13 -21.82
CA ASP A 153 7.08 -27.14 -20.91
C ASP A 153 8.41 -27.70 -21.41
N ASP A 154 8.70 -27.62 -22.72
CA ASP A 154 10.00 -28.04 -23.27
C ASP A 154 11.16 -27.17 -22.78
N LEU A 155 10.90 -25.93 -22.33
CA LEU A 155 11.94 -25.08 -21.71
C LEU A 155 12.53 -25.71 -20.45
N LYS A 156 11.79 -26.59 -19.77
CA LYS A 156 12.26 -27.31 -18.56
C LYS A 156 13.31 -28.37 -18.88
N LYS A 157 13.47 -28.75 -20.16
CA LYS A 157 14.49 -29.71 -20.63
C LYS A 157 15.84 -29.05 -20.85
N VAL A 158 15.90 -27.72 -20.88
CA VAL A 158 17.13 -26.96 -21.13
C VAL A 158 18.06 -27.07 -19.91
N PRO A 159 19.27 -27.62 -20.06
CA PRO A 159 20.21 -27.74 -18.95
C PRO A 159 20.54 -26.39 -18.32
N GLY A 160 20.44 -26.31 -16.99
CA GLY A 160 20.78 -25.12 -16.22
C GLY A 160 19.66 -24.08 -16.08
N VAL A 161 18.48 -24.30 -16.67
CA VAL A 161 17.29 -23.44 -16.47
C VAL A 161 16.47 -23.96 -15.29
N ASP A 162 16.12 -23.10 -14.32
CA ASP A 162 15.24 -23.48 -13.21
C ASP A 162 13.77 -23.66 -13.67
N PRO A 163 13.21 -24.88 -13.62
CA PRO A 163 11.83 -25.14 -14.05
C PRO A 163 10.78 -24.35 -13.28
N ARG A 164 11.06 -23.97 -12.03
CA ARG A 164 10.13 -23.19 -11.19
C ARG A 164 9.94 -21.79 -11.72
N LYS A 165 10.97 -21.18 -12.31
CA LYS A 165 10.88 -19.87 -12.95
C LYS A 165 10.02 -19.92 -14.20
N ILE A 166 10.17 -20.97 -15.01
CA ILE A 166 9.33 -21.20 -16.19
C ILE A 166 7.86 -21.34 -15.77
N GLU A 167 7.58 -22.15 -14.74
CA GLU A 167 6.21 -22.36 -14.28
C GLU A 167 5.57 -21.08 -13.72
N ALA A 168 6.29 -20.34 -12.87
CA ALA A 168 5.82 -19.10 -12.26
C ALA A 168 5.44 -18.01 -13.30
N ARG A 169 5.95 -18.12 -14.52
CA ARG A 169 5.77 -17.16 -15.61
C ARG A 169 5.20 -17.82 -16.87
N LYS A 170 4.61 -19.01 -16.75
CA LYS A 170 4.11 -19.78 -17.90
C LYS A 170 3.07 -19.01 -18.72
N SER A 171 2.26 -18.16 -18.08
CA SER A 171 1.22 -17.35 -18.75
C SER A 171 1.75 -16.27 -19.69
N VAL A 172 3.02 -15.87 -19.56
CA VAL A 172 3.66 -14.87 -20.45
C VAL A 172 4.52 -15.53 -21.53
N LEU A 173 4.53 -16.86 -21.61
CA LEU A 173 5.29 -17.64 -22.58
C LEU A 173 4.34 -18.31 -23.57
N VAL A 174 4.60 -18.16 -24.86
CA VAL A 174 3.76 -18.73 -25.91
C VAL A 174 4.59 -19.45 -26.97
N VAL A 175 3.98 -20.44 -27.60
CA VAL A 175 4.46 -21.03 -28.85
C VAL A 175 3.59 -20.46 -29.96
N LEU A 176 4.05 -19.38 -30.60
CA LEU A 176 3.41 -18.89 -31.82
C LEU A 176 4.08 -19.59 -33.00
N GLN A 177 3.25 -20.05 -33.94
CA GLN A 177 3.68 -20.75 -35.17
C GLN A 177 4.67 -19.89 -35.95
#